data_AF-A0A0C1Z2B0-F1
#
_entry.id   AF-A0A0C1Z2B0-F1
#
_cell.length_a   1.000
_cell.length_b   1.000
_cell.length_c   1.000
_cell.angle_alpha   90.00
_cell.angle_beta   90.00
_cell.angle_gamma   90.00
#
_symmetry.space_group_name_H-M   'P 1'
#
loop_
_entity.id
_entity.type
_entity.pdbx_description
1 polymer ?
#
loop_
_entity_poly.entity_id
_entity_poly.type
_entity_poly.pdbx_seq_one_letter_code
_entity_poly.pdbx_strand_id
1 'polypeptide(L)'
;MIGGPPSIAGAQAPPSMSSPAVDDTSPPPRRSGAEATGFVDLGGVHRAIRELRPAYEHYEAARAQFEQSVEASLAKIPANTRDTAMAFLRREFPEMPGATAFAAPAAATGGVPEASSTVTNFAAHVLGTVTPPGDADEQSAFLARIADILQTTAQAFVEIRNVQARFGEEMGVRTIREFTPLHAAADARGVLDYLLDWRRGGPERNAQLSAVYSDFMLHQVALINGVVEGVQAMMDQFRPAEIERGVGGLSKAAGAWKKYSERYVEVVEDRGIAALVFGPEFARAYSEVGNG
;
A
#
# COMPACT_ATOMS: atom_id res chain seq x y z
N MET A 1 -25.64 -33.41 -43.36
CA MET A 1 -26.43 -33.04 -42.16
C MET A 1 -25.70 -31.89 -41.47
N ILE A 2 -25.65 -30.67 -42.01
CA ILE A 2 -26.62 -29.56 -41.93
C ILE A 2 -27.28 -29.46 -40.55
N GLY A 3 -26.65 -28.71 -39.64
CA GLY A 3 -27.26 -28.16 -38.43
C GLY A 3 -27.22 -26.63 -38.53
N GLY A 4 -28.38 -26.03 -38.83
CA GLY A 4 -28.53 -24.57 -38.93
C GLY A 4 -28.65 -23.91 -37.54
N PRO A 5 -28.26 -22.63 -37.42
CA PRO A 5 -28.44 -21.88 -36.18
C PRO A 5 -29.90 -21.43 -35.98
N PRO A 6 -30.39 -21.33 -34.73
CA PRO A 6 -31.74 -20.88 -34.46
C PRO A 6 -31.89 -19.37 -34.65
N SER A 7 -32.97 -18.98 -35.33
CA SER A 7 -33.43 -17.59 -35.48
C SER A 7 -33.96 -17.05 -34.15
N ILE A 8 -33.44 -15.90 -33.71
CA ILE A 8 -34.06 -15.08 -32.66
C ILE A 8 -34.87 -13.98 -33.36
N ALA A 9 -36.17 -14.23 -33.48
CA ALA A 9 -37.17 -13.26 -33.89
C ALA A 9 -37.88 -12.72 -32.64
N GLY A 10 -38.10 -11.40 -32.57
CA GLY A 10 -38.99 -10.80 -31.57
C GLY A 10 -38.58 -9.42 -31.08
N ALA A 11 -38.50 -8.43 -31.97
CA ALA A 11 -38.52 -7.03 -31.58
C ALA A 11 -39.94 -6.66 -31.12
N GLN A 12 -40.13 -6.50 -29.82
CA GLN A 12 -41.39 -6.00 -29.25
C GLN A 12 -41.23 -4.50 -28.98
N ALA A 13 -41.99 -3.69 -29.70
CA ALA A 13 -42.04 -2.24 -29.53
C ALA A 13 -42.68 -1.89 -28.18
N PRO A 14 -42.15 -0.90 -27.43
CA PRO A 14 -42.77 -0.45 -26.21
C PRO A 14 -44.06 0.35 -26.50
N PRO A 15 -45.09 0.23 -25.66
CA PRO A 15 -46.34 0.96 -25.81
C PRO A 15 -46.12 2.47 -25.61
N SER A 16 -46.64 3.22 -26.57
CA SER A 16 -46.83 4.67 -26.55
C SER A 16 -47.71 5.07 -25.36
N MET A 17 -47.11 5.68 -24.34
CA MET A 17 -47.83 6.36 -23.27
C MET A 17 -48.04 7.82 -23.64
N SER A 18 -49.31 8.17 -23.66
CA SER A 18 -49.94 9.44 -23.96
C SER A 18 -49.38 10.58 -23.09
N SER A 19 -48.99 11.68 -23.74
CA SER A 19 -48.71 12.96 -23.11
C SER A 19 -49.96 13.49 -22.38
N PRO A 20 -49.89 13.83 -21.08
CA PRO A 20 -50.86 14.73 -20.48
C PRO A 20 -50.51 16.18 -20.87
N ALA A 21 -51.58 16.96 -21.00
CA ALA A 21 -51.63 18.30 -21.52
C ALA A 21 -50.67 19.28 -20.81
N VAL A 22 -50.08 20.14 -21.64
CA VAL A 22 -49.42 21.39 -21.28
C VAL A 22 -50.48 22.29 -20.64
N ASP A 23 -50.38 22.44 -19.33
CA ASP A 23 -51.14 23.44 -18.58
C ASP A 23 -50.27 24.66 -18.30
N ASP A 24 -50.98 25.74 -18.04
CA ASP A 24 -50.68 27.10 -18.42
C ASP A 24 -49.49 27.76 -17.71
N THR A 25 -48.90 28.68 -18.46
CA THR A 25 -47.86 29.63 -18.13
C THR A 25 -48.12 30.44 -16.86
N SER A 26 -47.20 30.35 -15.89
CA SER A 26 -46.86 31.46 -14.98
C SER A 26 -45.42 31.30 -14.47
N PRO A 27 -44.48 32.20 -14.79
CA PRO A 27 -43.14 32.17 -14.22
C PRO A 27 -43.21 32.49 -12.71
N PRO A 28 -42.57 31.69 -11.84
CA PRO A 28 -42.53 32.00 -10.42
C PRO A 28 -41.82 33.35 -10.20
N PRO A 29 -42.28 34.18 -9.26
CA PRO A 29 -41.62 35.43 -8.93
C PRO A 29 -40.18 35.14 -8.50
N ARG A 30 -39.21 35.76 -9.18
CA ARG A 30 -37.79 35.74 -8.80
C ARG A 30 -37.67 36.36 -7.40
N ARG A 31 -37.61 35.51 -6.37
CA ARG A 31 -37.31 35.93 -5.00
C ARG A 31 -35.87 36.45 -4.98
N SER A 32 -35.75 37.72 -4.61
CA SER A 32 -34.51 38.47 -4.42
C SER A 32 -33.56 37.71 -3.49
N GLY A 33 -32.32 37.49 -3.94
CA GLY A 33 -31.29 36.68 -3.28
C GLY A 33 -30.62 37.34 -2.06
N ALA A 34 -31.39 37.97 -1.18
CA ALA A 34 -30.88 38.64 0.03
C ALA A 34 -31.28 37.99 1.37
N GLU A 35 -32.08 36.91 1.35
CA GLU A 35 -32.57 36.22 2.57
C GLU A 35 -32.10 34.75 2.68
N ALA A 36 -30.99 34.39 2.02
CA ALA A 36 -30.46 33.03 2.02
C ALA A 36 -29.50 32.72 3.19
N THR A 37 -29.62 33.41 4.33
CA THR A 37 -29.14 32.86 5.61
C THR A 37 -30.21 31.91 6.12
N GLY A 38 -30.33 30.77 5.43
CA GLY A 38 -31.31 29.74 5.70
C GLY A 38 -31.28 29.36 7.18
N PHE A 39 -32.40 29.57 7.84
CA PHE A 39 -32.63 29.14 9.22
C PHE A 39 -32.41 27.62 9.28
N VAL A 40 -31.27 27.20 9.82
CA VAL A 40 -30.97 25.78 10.03
C VAL A 40 -32.00 25.26 11.02
N ASP A 41 -32.76 24.23 10.63
CA ASP A 41 -33.70 23.57 11.54
C ASP A 41 -32.91 22.81 12.62
N LEU A 42 -32.56 23.54 13.67
CA LEU A 42 -31.89 23.00 14.84
C LEU A 42 -32.71 21.86 15.47
N GLY A 43 -34.04 21.90 15.40
CA GLY A 43 -34.90 20.85 15.94
C GLY A 43 -34.71 19.51 15.23
N GLY A 44 -34.64 19.54 13.90
CA GLY A 44 -34.33 18.37 13.08
C GLY A 44 -32.96 17.76 13.38
N VAL A 45 -31.94 18.61 13.53
CA VAL A 45 -30.58 18.17 13.86
C VAL A 45 -30.52 17.47 15.23
N HIS A 46 -31.17 18.03 16.25
CA HIS A 46 -31.17 17.41 17.59
C HIS A 46 -31.88 16.05 17.61
N ARG A 47 -32.93 15.88 16.81
CA ARG A 47 -33.62 14.59 16.65
C ARG A 47 -32.71 13.56 15.99
N ALA A 48 -32.07 13.93 14.87
CA ALA A 48 -31.13 13.07 14.17
C ALA A 48 -29.95 12.66 15.08
N ILE A 49 -29.40 13.57 15.88
CA ILE A 49 -28.33 13.26 16.85
C ILE A 49 -28.82 12.26 17.91
N ARG A 50 -30.05 12.41 18.42
CA ARG A 50 -30.61 11.49 19.41
C ARG A 50 -30.87 10.10 18.81
N GLU A 51 -31.29 10.03 17.55
CA GLU A 51 -31.49 8.79 16.81
C GLU A 51 -30.17 8.07 16.49
N LEU A 52 -29.11 8.82 16.16
CA LEU A 52 -27.79 8.24 15.85
C LEU A 52 -26.97 7.85 17.09
N ARG A 53 -27.28 8.40 18.26
CA ARG A 53 -26.52 8.18 19.50
C ARG A 53 -26.31 6.69 19.85
N PRO A 54 -27.33 5.81 19.81
CA PRO A 54 -27.12 4.39 20.14
C PRO A 54 -26.21 3.66 19.14
N ALA A 55 -26.25 4.04 17.86
CA ALA A 55 -25.37 3.48 16.84
C ALA A 55 -23.92 3.93 17.05
N TYR A 56 -23.71 5.20 17.42
CA TYR A 56 -22.40 5.73 17.77
C TYR A 56 -21.83 5.06 19.03
N GLU A 57 -22.64 4.87 20.08
CA GLU A 57 -22.23 4.15 21.29
C GLU A 57 -21.85 2.68 21.00
N HIS A 58 -22.58 2.00 20.12
CA HIS A 58 -22.21 0.66 19.65
C HIS A 58 -20.89 0.66 18.88
N TYR A 59 -20.67 1.65 18.02
CA TYR A 59 -19.43 1.80 17.28
C TYR A 59 -18.24 2.00 18.22
N GLU A 60 -18.34 2.91 19.20
CA GLU A 60 -17.29 3.15 20.20
C GLU A 60 -17.01 1.88 21.03
N ALA A 61 -18.05 1.17 21.47
CA ALA A 61 -17.88 -0.08 22.21
C ALA A 61 -17.20 -1.18 21.37
N ALA A 62 -17.61 -1.35 20.11
CA ALA A 62 -17.02 -2.32 19.19
C ALA A 62 -15.56 -1.98 18.89
N ARG A 63 -15.24 -0.69 18.73
CA ARG A 63 -13.89 -0.20 18.54
C ARG A 63 -13.00 -0.47 19.76
N ALA A 64 -13.46 -0.15 20.96
CA ALA A 64 -12.71 -0.42 22.19
C ALA A 64 -12.46 -1.93 22.38
N GLN A 65 -13.47 -2.76 22.07
CA GLN A 65 -13.33 -4.23 22.10
C GLN A 65 -12.30 -4.72 21.08
N PHE A 66 -12.28 -4.14 19.88
CA PHE A 66 -11.29 -4.46 18.85
C PHE A 66 -9.87 -4.08 19.29
N GLU A 67 -9.66 -2.86 19.79
CA GLU A 67 -8.36 -2.38 20.31
C GLU A 67 -7.84 -3.31 21.42
N GLN A 68 -8.69 -3.68 22.39
CA GLN A 68 -8.36 -4.63 23.45
C GLN A 68 -8.00 -6.01 22.90
N SER A 69 -8.69 -6.47 21.85
CA SER A 69 -8.44 -7.77 21.23
C SER A 69 -7.11 -7.80 20.47
N VAL A 70 -6.76 -6.69 19.80
CA VAL A 70 -5.46 -6.51 19.15
C VAL A 70 -4.34 -6.52 20.18
N GLU A 71 -4.46 -5.74 21.26
CA GLU A 71 -3.47 -5.70 22.33
C GLU A 71 -3.27 -7.07 22.98
N ALA A 72 -4.37 -7.76 23.34
CA ALA A 72 -4.33 -9.09 23.92
C ALA A 72 -3.69 -10.14 22.97
N SER A 73 -3.84 -9.95 21.66
CA SER A 73 -3.22 -10.82 20.64
C SER A 73 -1.72 -10.54 20.51
N LEU A 74 -1.32 -9.27 20.45
CA LEU A 74 0.09 -8.86 20.38
C LEU A 74 0.87 -9.22 21.65
N ALA A 75 0.23 -9.22 22.82
CA ALA A 75 0.85 -9.64 24.08
C ALA A 75 1.33 -11.11 24.04
N LYS A 76 0.66 -11.97 23.26
CA LYS A 76 1.02 -13.39 23.07
C LYS A 76 2.17 -13.58 22.07
N ILE A 77 2.50 -12.56 21.29
CA ILE A 77 3.56 -12.59 20.28
C ILE A 77 4.89 -12.18 20.94
N PRO A 78 6.02 -12.87 20.64
CA PRO A 78 7.34 -12.48 21.11
C PRO A 78 7.66 -11.02 20.80
N ALA A 79 8.31 -10.32 21.75
CA ALA A 79 8.52 -8.88 21.64
C ALA A 79 9.29 -8.46 20.36
N ASN A 80 10.20 -9.30 19.88
CA ASN A 80 11.00 -9.06 18.68
C ASN A 80 10.22 -9.19 17.35
N THR A 81 9.01 -9.75 17.35
CA THR A 81 8.17 -9.88 16.14
C THR A 81 6.89 -9.05 16.20
N ARG A 82 6.66 -8.29 17.28
CA ARG A 82 5.44 -7.48 17.46
C ARG A 82 5.30 -6.38 16.41
N ASP A 83 6.38 -5.72 16.03
CA ASP A 83 6.32 -4.64 15.02
C ASP A 83 5.91 -5.19 13.65
N THR A 84 6.44 -6.37 13.28
CA THR A 84 6.06 -7.08 12.06
C THR A 84 4.59 -7.52 12.11
N ALA A 85 4.14 -8.09 13.23
CA ALA A 85 2.73 -8.48 13.40
C ALA A 85 1.78 -7.28 13.35
N MET A 86 2.18 -6.13 13.92
CA MET A 86 1.43 -4.88 13.84
C MET A 86 1.34 -4.36 12.39
N ALA A 87 2.41 -4.50 11.60
CA ALA A 87 2.38 -4.15 10.18
C ALA A 87 1.34 -5.00 9.41
N PHE A 88 1.29 -6.31 9.66
CA PHE A 88 0.27 -7.19 9.06
C PHE A 88 -1.15 -6.82 9.49
N LEU A 89 -1.37 -6.51 10.78
CA LEU A 89 -2.69 -6.08 11.26
C LEU A 89 -3.14 -4.76 10.62
N ARG A 90 -2.22 -3.81 10.41
CA ARG A 90 -2.53 -2.54 9.72
C ARG A 90 -2.86 -2.75 8.24
N ARG A 91 -2.24 -3.75 7.60
CA ARG A 91 -2.57 -4.15 6.23
C ARG A 91 -3.99 -4.71 6.14
N GLU A 92 -4.37 -5.58 7.07
CA GLU A 92 -5.68 -6.23 7.09
C GLU A 92 -6.80 -5.28 7.55
N PHE A 93 -6.50 -4.36 8.45
CA PHE A 93 -7.45 -3.39 9.02
C PHE A 93 -6.95 -1.95 8.86
N PRO A 94 -7.10 -1.32 7.67
CA PRO A 94 -6.56 0.01 7.40
C PRO A 94 -7.18 1.13 8.25
N GLU A 95 -8.41 0.95 8.70
CA GLU A 95 -9.18 1.90 9.54
C GLU A 95 -8.77 1.84 11.03
N MET A 96 -7.65 1.18 11.38
CA MET A 96 -7.24 1.00 12.76
C MET A 96 -7.01 2.36 13.48
N PRO A 97 -7.53 2.54 14.69
CA PRO A 97 -7.24 3.72 15.51
C PRO A 97 -5.74 3.97 15.68
N GLY A 98 -5.25 5.14 15.24
CA GLY A 98 -3.82 5.48 15.22
C GLY A 98 -3.14 5.29 13.85
N ALA A 99 -3.78 4.62 12.90
CA ALA A 99 -3.58 4.96 11.49
C ALA A 99 -4.25 6.31 11.29
N THR A 100 -3.47 7.38 11.21
CA THR A 100 -3.99 8.74 11.11
C THR A 100 -4.86 8.87 9.88
N ALA A 101 -6.17 8.70 10.03
CA ALA A 101 -7.11 9.35 9.16
C ALA A 101 -6.80 10.84 9.28
N PHE A 102 -6.44 11.48 8.16
CA PHE A 102 -6.52 12.93 8.02
C PHE A 102 -7.99 13.31 8.22
N ALA A 103 -8.44 13.35 9.47
CA ALA A 103 -9.71 13.93 9.81
C ALA A 103 -9.57 15.41 9.51
N ALA A 104 -10.22 15.86 8.44
CA ALA A 104 -10.31 17.28 8.14
C ALA A 104 -10.69 18.01 9.44
N PRO A 105 -9.97 19.07 9.84
CA PRO A 105 -10.31 19.78 11.06
C PRO A 105 -11.78 20.16 10.98
N ALA A 106 -12.55 19.77 12.00
CA ALA A 106 -13.96 20.13 12.08
C ALA A 106 -14.07 21.64 11.87
N ALA A 107 -14.84 22.06 10.86
CA ALA A 107 -15.05 23.47 10.57
C ALA A 107 -15.51 24.13 11.87
N ALA A 108 -14.64 24.96 12.47
CA ALA A 108 -14.90 25.56 13.76
C ALA A 108 -16.08 26.54 13.61
N THR A 109 -17.27 26.06 13.93
CA THR A 109 -18.48 26.89 14.05
C THR A 109 -18.42 27.62 15.38
N GLY A 110 -17.83 28.83 15.39
CA GLY A 110 -18.08 29.79 16.46
C GLY A 110 -16.85 30.58 16.90
N GLY A 111 -16.72 31.79 16.36
CA GLY A 111 -15.73 32.80 16.77
C GLY A 111 -15.00 33.30 15.54
N VAL A 112 -14.97 34.63 15.32
CA VAL A 112 -14.19 35.25 14.24
C VAL A 112 -12.73 34.94 14.50
N PRO A 113 -12.09 34.00 13.78
CA PRO A 113 -10.67 33.77 13.92
C PRO A 113 -10.00 34.91 13.16
N GLU A 114 -8.87 35.45 13.64
CA GLU A 114 -7.89 35.96 12.69
C GLU A 114 -7.72 34.88 11.63
N ALA A 115 -7.90 35.25 10.36
CA ALA A 115 -8.02 34.31 9.25
C ALA A 115 -6.71 33.54 9.05
N SER A 116 -6.42 32.59 9.93
CA SER A 116 -5.33 31.64 9.83
C SER A 116 -5.57 30.88 8.53
N SER A 117 -4.62 31.02 7.60
CA SER A 117 -4.75 30.43 6.27
C SER A 117 -4.90 28.91 6.39
N THR A 118 -5.53 28.28 5.41
CA THR A 118 -5.60 26.81 5.32
C THR A 118 -4.21 26.18 5.39
N VAL A 119 -3.18 26.87 4.88
CA VAL A 119 -1.78 26.43 4.92
C VAL A 119 -1.22 26.47 6.34
N THR A 120 -1.47 27.53 7.10
CA THR A 120 -1.04 27.65 8.50
C THR A 120 -1.70 26.57 9.36
N ASN A 121 -2.99 26.28 9.14
CA ASN A 121 -3.68 25.20 9.85
C ASN A 121 -3.15 23.81 9.48
N PHE A 122 -2.88 23.57 8.18
CA PHE A 122 -2.25 22.32 7.73
C PHE A 122 -0.84 22.15 8.31
N ALA A 123 -0.03 23.22 8.30
CA ALA A 123 1.30 23.23 8.89
C ALA A 123 1.25 22.94 10.40
N ALA A 124 0.34 23.56 11.14
CA ALA A 124 0.15 23.29 12.57
C ALA A 124 -0.25 21.84 12.87
N HIS A 125 -0.93 21.19 11.93
CA HIS A 125 -1.31 19.79 12.07
C HIS A 125 -0.15 18.82 11.78
N VAL A 126 0.67 19.13 10.77
CA VAL A 126 1.76 18.24 10.32
C VAL A 126 3.06 18.49 11.09
N LEU A 127 3.30 19.70 11.56
CA LEU A 127 4.51 20.09 12.30
C LEU A 127 4.28 19.91 13.81
N GLY A 128 5.13 19.13 14.47
CA GLY A 128 5.02 18.89 15.92
C GLY A 128 5.65 19.99 16.79
N THR A 129 6.81 20.52 16.39
CA THR A 129 7.62 21.43 17.21
C THR A 129 7.96 22.75 16.53
N VAL A 130 7.69 22.88 15.24
CA VAL A 130 8.05 24.05 14.43
C VAL A 130 6.86 24.98 14.35
N THR A 131 7.09 26.27 14.58
CA THR A 131 6.06 27.29 14.43
C THR A 131 5.52 27.30 12.99
N PRO A 132 4.20 27.24 12.79
CA PRO A 132 3.58 27.31 11.47
C PRO A 132 3.91 28.63 10.73
N PRO A 133 3.92 28.64 9.38
CA PRO A 133 4.14 29.86 8.61
C PRO A 133 3.01 30.87 8.86
N GLY A 134 3.38 32.09 9.23
CA GLY A 134 2.45 33.16 9.60
C GLY A 134 2.01 34.00 8.41
N ASP A 135 2.96 34.42 7.57
CA ASP A 135 2.69 35.29 6.42
C ASP A 135 2.68 34.54 5.06
N ALA A 136 2.34 35.27 3.98
CA ALA A 136 2.19 34.69 2.65
C ALA A 136 3.52 34.20 2.03
N ASP A 137 4.64 34.84 2.36
CA ASP A 137 5.96 34.46 1.86
C ASP A 137 6.41 33.17 2.56
N GLU A 138 6.23 33.08 3.88
CA GLU A 138 6.48 31.87 4.66
C GLU A 138 5.58 30.71 4.21
N GLN A 139 4.30 30.96 3.93
CA GLN A 139 3.37 29.94 3.42
C GLN A 139 3.79 29.42 2.04
N SER A 140 4.21 30.31 1.15
CA SER A 140 4.70 29.95 -0.18
C SER A 140 5.98 29.12 -0.10
N ALA A 141 6.93 29.51 0.77
CA ALA A 141 8.15 28.76 1.02
C ALA A 141 7.86 27.36 1.61
N PHE A 142 6.90 27.27 2.53
CA PHE A 142 6.47 25.99 3.11
C PHE A 142 5.86 25.04 2.07
N LEU A 143 4.97 25.55 1.20
CA LEU A 143 4.38 24.75 0.12
C LEU A 143 5.41 24.32 -0.92
N ALA A 144 6.35 25.19 -1.29
CA ALA A 144 7.46 24.84 -2.18
C ALA A 144 8.30 23.70 -1.58
N ARG A 145 8.59 23.77 -0.27
CA ARG A 145 9.30 22.72 0.45
C ARG A 145 8.55 21.39 0.47
N ILE A 146 7.24 21.41 0.65
CA ILE A 146 6.40 20.20 0.58
C ILE A 146 6.46 19.60 -0.84
N ALA A 147 6.32 20.43 -1.87
CA ALA A 147 6.39 19.98 -3.25
C ALA A 147 7.74 19.29 -3.56
N ASP A 148 8.86 19.88 -3.12
CA ASP A 148 10.21 19.29 -3.28
C ASP A 148 10.36 17.94 -2.58
N ILE A 149 9.84 17.82 -1.35
CA ILE A 149 9.86 16.56 -0.59
C ILE A 149 9.03 15.50 -1.31
N LEU A 150 7.79 15.84 -1.71
CA LEU A 150 6.90 14.91 -2.43
C LEU A 150 7.53 14.44 -3.75
N GLN A 151 8.14 15.35 -4.51
CA GLN A 151 8.84 15.03 -5.75
C GLN A 151 10.03 14.09 -5.51
N THR A 152 10.83 14.36 -4.47
CA THR A 152 11.98 13.52 -4.11
C THR A 152 11.54 12.13 -3.66
N THR A 153 10.48 12.03 -2.85
CA THR A 153 9.92 10.74 -2.40
C THR A 153 9.34 9.95 -3.58
N ALA A 154 8.61 10.59 -4.48
CA ALA A 154 8.07 9.94 -5.67
C ALA A 154 9.17 9.44 -6.63
N GLN A 155 10.27 10.19 -6.76
CA GLN A 155 11.44 9.77 -7.53
C GLN A 155 12.10 8.53 -6.92
N ALA A 156 12.37 8.56 -5.60
CA ALA A 156 12.94 7.41 -4.90
C ALA A 156 12.05 6.17 -4.99
N PHE A 157 10.72 6.35 -4.92
CA PHE A 157 9.76 5.27 -5.11
C PHE A 157 9.91 4.59 -6.48
N VAL A 158 9.98 5.36 -7.57
CA VAL A 158 10.15 4.83 -8.93
C VAL A 158 11.49 4.12 -9.07
N GLU A 159 12.56 4.67 -8.50
CA GLU A 159 13.90 4.05 -8.52
C GLU A 159 13.90 2.69 -7.82
N ILE A 160 13.36 2.60 -6.60
CA ILE A 160 13.26 1.35 -5.83
C ILE A 160 12.49 0.30 -6.63
N ARG A 161 11.33 0.67 -7.19
CA ARG A 161 10.52 -0.25 -8.01
C ARG A 161 11.28 -0.75 -9.24
N ASN A 162 12.02 0.14 -9.92
CA ASN A 162 12.80 -0.21 -11.10
C ASN A 162 13.96 -1.14 -10.74
N VAL A 163 14.64 -0.91 -9.62
CA VAL A 163 15.68 -1.80 -9.08
C VAL A 163 15.11 -3.19 -8.82
N GLN A 164 13.94 -3.29 -8.17
CA GLN A 164 13.29 -4.58 -7.91
C GLN A 164 12.86 -5.30 -9.20
N ALA A 165 12.38 -4.56 -10.20
CA ALA A 165 12.02 -5.15 -11.50
C ALA A 165 13.25 -5.76 -12.18
N ARG A 166 14.35 -5.00 -12.27
CA ARG A 166 15.62 -5.48 -12.84
C ARG A 166 16.18 -6.66 -12.05
N PHE A 167 16.11 -6.61 -10.73
CA PHE A 167 16.54 -7.72 -9.89
C PHE A 167 15.76 -9.01 -10.19
N GLY A 168 14.43 -8.92 -10.33
CA GLY A 168 13.61 -10.07 -10.70
C GLY A 168 13.96 -10.64 -12.09
N GLU A 169 14.27 -9.76 -13.05
CA GLU A 169 14.72 -10.15 -14.40
C GLU A 169 16.09 -10.84 -14.37
N GLU A 170 17.07 -10.26 -13.65
CA GLU A 170 18.43 -10.81 -13.52
C GLU A 170 18.43 -12.17 -12.82
N MET A 171 17.56 -12.37 -11.83
CA MET A 171 17.47 -13.62 -11.06
C MET A 171 16.50 -14.64 -11.66
N GLY A 172 15.79 -14.30 -12.73
CA GLY A 172 14.77 -15.19 -13.33
C GLY A 172 13.58 -15.48 -12.41
N VAL A 173 13.38 -14.68 -11.35
CA VAL A 173 12.29 -14.86 -10.38
C VAL A 173 11.16 -13.91 -10.70
N ARG A 174 9.98 -14.46 -10.99
CA ARG A 174 8.77 -13.67 -11.18
C ARG A 174 8.25 -13.22 -9.82
N THR A 175 8.33 -11.92 -9.53
CA THR A 175 7.55 -11.33 -8.44
C THR A 175 6.09 -11.29 -8.88
N ILE A 176 5.19 -11.96 -8.15
CA ILE A 176 3.76 -11.77 -8.34
C ILE A 176 3.46 -10.34 -7.94
N ARG A 177 2.96 -9.53 -8.87
CA ARG A 177 2.59 -8.14 -8.61
C ARG A 177 1.10 -7.99 -8.76
N GLU A 178 0.44 -7.48 -7.72
CA GLU A 178 -0.88 -6.90 -7.90
C GLU A 178 -0.72 -5.64 -8.78
N PHE A 179 -1.46 -5.60 -9.89
CA PHE A 179 -1.33 -4.51 -10.84
C PHE A 179 -2.08 -3.28 -10.34
N THR A 180 -1.38 -2.36 -9.68
CA THR A 180 -1.92 -1.06 -9.27
C THR A 180 -1.45 0.05 -10.23
N PRO A 181 -2.19 1.17 -10.36
CA PRO A 181 -1.74 2.34 -11.13
C PRO A 181 -0.36 2.86 -10.69
N LEU A 182 0.01 2.70 -9.41
CA LEU A 182 1.34 3.05 -8.90
C LEU A 182 2.46 2.18 -9.51
N HIS A 183 2.18 0.92 -9.82
CA HIS A 183 3.12 0.07 -10.55
C HIS A 183 3.31 0.50 -12.01
N ALA A 184 2.27 1.08 -12.61
CA ALA A 184 2.29 1.53 -14.00
C ALA A 184 2.91 2.93 -14.19
N ALA A 185 3.06 3.74 -13.13
CA ALA A 185 3.58 5.10 -13.23
C ALA A 185 5.05 5.11 -13.74
N ALA A 186 5.31 5.71 -14.90
CA ALA A 186 6.65 5.67 -15.50
C ALA A 186 7.68 6.54 -14.74
N ASP A 187 7.21 7.61 -14.08
CA ASP A 187 8.05 8.62 -13.45
C ASP A 187 7.40 9.18 -12.17
N ALA A 188 8.16 10.01 -11.45
CA ALA A 188 7.73 10.65 -10.21
C ALA A 188 6.46 11.50 -10.40
N ARG A 189 6.31 12.14 -11.57
CA ARG A 189 5.14 12.98 -11.86
C ARG A 189 3.88 12.13 -11.97
N GLY A 190 3.94 10.99 -12.65
CA GLY A 190 2.83 10.05 -12.73
C GLY A 190 2.40 9.51 -11.35
N VAL A 191 3.36 9.30 -10.45
CA VAL A 191 3.06 8.92 -9.05
C VAL A 191 2.33 10.05 -8.33
N LEU A 192 2.82 11.28 -8.41
CA LEU A 192 2.19 12.43 -7.76
C LEU A 192 0.83 12.79 -8.35
N ASP A 193 0.69 12.77 -9.68
CA ASP A 193 -0.58 12.98 -10.38
C ASP A 193 -1.62 11.94 -9.93
N TYR A 194 -1.18 10.69 -9.71
CA TYR A 194 -2.03 9.66 -9.16
C TYR A 194 -2.36 9.90 -7.69
N LEU A 195 -1.39 10.17 -6.81
CA LEU A 195 -1.64 10.27 -5.37
C LEU A 195 -2.38 11.56 -4.96
N LEU A 196 -2.09 12.69 -5.61
CA LEU A 196 -2.57 14.01 -5.22
C LEU A 196 -3.85 14.46 -5.92
N ASP A 197 -4.42 13.64 -6.80
CA ASP A 197 -5.65 13.98 -7.53
C ASP A 197 -6.89 13.91 -6.62
N TRP A 198 -7.14 14.97 -5.86
CA TRP A 198 -8.22 15.10 -4.86
C TRP A 198 -9.64 14.75 -5.36
N ARG A 199 -9.85 14.71 -6.68
CA ARG A 199 -11.13 14.35 -7.31
C ARG A 199 -11.45 12.86 -7.23
N ARG A 200 -10.45 12.01 -6.95
CA ARG A 200 -10.57 10.56 -6.89
C ARG A 200 -10.16 10.07 -5.50
N GLY A 201 -10.88 9.08 -4.97
CA GLY A 201 -10.90 8.69 -3.56
C GLY A 201 -9.52 8.56 -2.90
N GLY A 202 -9.26 9.39 -1.89
CA GLY A 202 -8.00 9.42 -1.13
C GLY A 202 -7.71 8.13 -0.33
N PRO A 203 -8.67 7.52 0.39
CA PRO A 203 -8.40 6.34 1.22
C PRO A 203 -7.91 5.13 0.40
N GLU A 204 -8.51 4.89 -0.77
CA GLU A 204 -8.10 3.80 -1.65
C GLU A 204 -6.66 3.97 -2.14
N ARG A 205 -6.27 5.18 -2.52
CA ARG A 205 -4.91 5.48 -2.97
C ARG A 205 -3.88 5.33 -1.86
N ASN A 206 -4.23 5.75 -0.65
CA ASN A 206 -3.40 5.53 0.53
C ASN A 206 -3.23 4.03 0.80
N ALA A 207 -4.31 3.25 0.73
CA ALA A 207 -4.24 1.80 0.88
C ALA A 207 -3.36 1.15 -0.20
N GLN A 208 -3.47 1.57 -1.46
CA GLN A 208 -2.60 1.10 -2.53
C GLN A 208 -1.13 1.49 -2.31
N LEU A 209 -0.86 2.71 -1.85
CA LEU A 209 0.49 3.14 -1.51
C LEU A 209 1.07 2.29 -0.37
N SER A 210 0.28 2.04 0.68
CA SER A 210 0.66 1.18 1.80
C SER A 210 0.91 -0.27 1.37
N ALA A 211 0.10 -0.80 0.45
CA ALA A 211 0.28 -2.13 -0.12
C ALA A 211 1.62 -2.22 -0.86
N VAL A 212 1.95 -1.25 -1.72
CA VAL A 212 3.24 -1.24 -2.44
C VAL A 212 4.44 -1.16 -1.49
N TYR A 213 4.37 -0.35 -0.44
CA TYR A 213 5.45 -0.33 0.57
C TYR A 213 5.57 -1.66 1.33
N SER A 214 4.44 -2.32 1.59
CA SER A 214 4.44 -3.65 2.20
C SER A 214 5.11 -4.68 1.27
N ASP A 215 4.82 -4.63 -0.02
CA ASP A 215 5.47 -5.47 -1.03
C ASP A 215 6.98 -5.23 -1.09
N PHE A 216 7.40 -3.96 -0.95
CA PHE A 216 8.83 -3.62 -0.86
C PHE A 216 9.51 -4.24 0.37
N MET A 217 8.82 -4.27 1.52
CA MET A 217 9.36 -4.90 2.73
C MET A 217 9.40 -6.43 2.59
N LEU A 218 8.36 -7.04 2.03
CA LEU A 218 8.33 -8.48 1.77
C LEU A 218 9.44 -8.91 0.81
N HIS A 219 9.71 -8.11 -0.22
CA HIS A 219 10.82 -8.33 -1.14
C HIS A 219 12.17 -8.38 -0.42
N GLN A 220 12.42 -7.50 0.57
CA GLN A 220 13.66 -7.51 1.34
C GLN A 220 13.79 -8.77 2.20
N VAL A 221 12.70 -9.23 2.82
CA VAL A 221 12.69 -10.48 3.59
C VAL A 221 12.94 -11.69 2.68
N ALA A 222 12.28 -11.73 1.52
CA ALA A 222 12.47 -12.77 0.50
C ALA A 222 13.92 -12.83 0.02
N LEU A 223 14.54 -11.67 -0.22
CA LEU A 223 15.94 -11.55 -0.62
C LEU A 223 16.89 -12.15 0.44
N ILE A 224 16.71 -11.77 1.71
CA ILE A 224 17.56 -12.26 2.80
C ILE A 224 17.42 -13.78 2.95
N ASN A 225 16.18 -14.29 2.97
CA ASN A 225 15.93 -15.73 3.08
C ASN A 225 16.52 -16.49 1.90
N GLY A 226 16.35 -15.96 0.68
CA GLY A 226 16.97 -16.52 -0.52
C GLY A 226 18.48 -16.61 -0.39
N VAL A 227 19.15 -15.53 0.04
CA VAL A 227 20.63 -15.51 0.18
C VAL A 227 21.09 -16.53 1.22
N VAL A 228 20.39 -16.62 2.36
CA VAL A 228 20.74 -17.58 3.41
C VAL A 228 20.65 -19.02 2.88
N GLU A 229 19.57 -19.37 2.18
CA GLU A 229 19.38 -20.70 1.60
C GLU A 229 20.39 -21.00 0.48
N GLY A 230 20.70 -20.02 -0.37
CA GLY A 230 21.73 -20.15 -1.39
C GLY A 230 23.13 -20.37 -0.81
N VAL A 231 23.49 -19.66 0.26
CA VAL A 231 24.77 -19.85 0.97
C VAL A 231 24.80 -21.23 1.64
N GLN A 232 23.71 -21.66 2.29
CA GLN A 232 23.63 -22.99 2.90
C GLN A 232 23.79 -24.09 1.85
N ALA A 233 23.11 -23.98 0.71
CA ALA A 233 23.24 -24.92 -0.41
C ALA A 233 24.66 -24.94 -0.98
N MET A 234 25.32 -23.78 -1.09
CA MET A 234 26.73 -23.71 -1.46
C MET A 234 27.63 -24.43 -0.44
N MET A 235 27.41 -24.19 0.87
CA MET A 235 28.18 -24.84 1.93
C MET A 235 27.94 -26.37 1.99
N ASP A 236 26.73 -26.83 1.71
CA ASP A 236 26.39 -28.26 1.67
C ASP A 236 27.25 -29.02 0.65
N GLN A 237 27.64 -28.39 -0.47
CA GLN A 237 28.52 -28.99 -1.47
C GLN A 237 29.94 -29.29 -0.94
N PHE A 238 30.36 -28.61 0.13
CA PHE A 238 31.66 -28.78 0.77
C PHE A 238 31.60 -29.63 2.04
N ARG A 239 30.45 -30.22 2.39
CA ARG A 239 30.35 -31.05 3.59
C ARG A 239 31.27 -32.27 3.49
N PRO A 240 31.92 -32.68 4.60
CA PRO A 240 32.84 -33.83 4.59
C PRO A 240 32.21 -35.09 3.99
N ALA A 241 30.94 -35.38 4.32
CA ALA A 241 30.22 -36.51 3.76
C ALA A 241 30.12 -36.45 2.22
N GLU A 242 29.89 -35.26 1.66
CA GLU A 242 29.79 -35.06 0.22
C GLU A 242 31.15 -35.21 -0.49
N ILE A 243 32.21 -34.70 0.14
CA ILE A 243 33.59 -34.82 -0.34
C ILE A 243 34.08 -36.26 -0.25
N GLU A 244 33.86 -36.97 0.85
CA GLU A 244 34.32 -38.34 1.06
C GLU A 244 33.53 -39.38 0.26
N ARG A 245 32.34 -39.02 -0.25
CA ARG A 245 31.49 -39.94 -1.04
C ARG A 245 32.25 -40.45 -2.27
N GLY A 246 32.45 -41.77 -2.35
CA GLY A 246 33.18 -42.42 -3.43
C GLY A 246 34.72 -42.39 -3.29
N VAL A 247 35.25 -41.84 -2.20
CA VAL A 247 36.68 -41.91 -1.88
C VAL A 247 36.93 -43.15 -1.03
N GLY A 248 37.58 -44.17 -1.61
CA GLY A 248 37.90 -45.43 -0.93
C GLY A 248 39.40 -45.78 -0.99
N GLY A 249 39.83 -46.72 -0.12
CA GLY A 249 41.19 -47.28 -0.12
C GLY A 249 42.15 -46.68 0.93
N LEU A 250 43.41 -47.12 0.89
CA LEU A 250 44.46 -46.78 1.86
C LEU A 250 44.86 -45.29 1.88
N SER A 251 44.44 -44.49 0.89
CA SER A 251 44.76 -43.06 0.77
C SER A 251 43.54 -42.13 0.88
N LYS A 252 42.53 -42.50 1.68
CA LYS A 252 41.27 -41.77 1.83
C LYS A 252 41.45 -40.25 2.05
N ALA A 253 42.41 -39.85 2.89
CA ALA A 253 42.66 -38.43 3.18
C ALA A 253 43.18 -37.66 1.95
N ALA A 254 44.15 -38.23 1.22
CA ALA A 254 44.68 -37.61 0.00
C ALA A 254 43.64 -37.54 -1.11
N GLY A 255 42.81 -38.59 -1.25
CA GLY A 255 41.69 -38.60 -2.20
C GLY A 255 40.62 -37.56 -1.86
N ALA A 256 40.26 -37.43 -0.58
CA ALA A 256 39.29 -36.43 -0.11
C ALA A 256 39.79 -35.00 -0.32
N TRP A 257 41.07 -34.73 -0.04
CA TRP A 257 41.68 -33.42 -0.28
C TRP A 257 41.68 -33.05 -1.77
N LYS A 258 42.09 -33.98 -2.64
CA LYS A 258 42.07 -33.76 -4.09
C LYS A 258 40.65 -33.41 -4.57
N LYS A 259 39.65 -34.19 -4.14
CA LYS A 259 38.25 -33.96 -4.52
C LYS A 259 37.71 -32.64 -3.97
N TYR A 260 38.09 -32.23 -2.77
CA TYR A 260 37.77 -30.92 -2.24
C TYR A 260 38.36 -29.80 -3.10
N SER A 261 39.65 -29.87 -3.46
CA SER A 261 40.30 -28.86 -4.30
C SER A 261 39.67 -28.77 -5.68
N GLU A 262 39.37 -29.90 -6.32
CA GLU A 262 38.67 -29.94 -7.61
C GLU A 262 37.28 -29.30 -7.51
N ARG A 263 36.52 -29.64 -6.47
CA ARG A 263 35.20 -29.04 -6.23
C ARG A 263 35.31 -27.54 -5.95
N TYR A 264 36.31 -27.11 -5.19
CA TYR A 264 36.51 -25.69 -4.90
C TYR A 264 36.78 -24.89 -6.17
N VAL A 265 37.65 -25.37 -7.05
CA VAL A 265 37.91 -24.72 -8.35
C VAL A 265 36.63 -24.69 -9.20
N GLU A 266 35.94 -25.82 -9.35
CA GLU A 266 34.70 -25.92 -10.14
C GLU A 266 33.60 -24.95 -9.63
N VAL A 267 33.44 -24.87 -8.31
CA VAL A 267 32.35 -24.14 -7.67
C VAL A 267 32.73 -22.66 -7.51
N VAL A 268 33.86 -22.37 -6.89
CA VAL A 268 34.21 -20.99 -6.52
C VAL A 268 34.88 -20.23 -7.66
N GLU A 269 35.79 -20.87 -8.39
CA GLU A 269 36.58 -20.20 -9.45
C GLU A 269 35.85 -20.19 -10.79
N ASP A 270 35.30 -21.33 -11.23
CA ASP A 270 34.70 -21.46 -12.56
C ASP A 270 33.26 -20.93 -12.62
N ARG A 271 32.41 -21.26 -11.63
CA ARG A 271 31.01 -20.79 -11.59
C ARG A 271 30.86 -19.41 -10.95
N GLY A 272 31.72 -19.08 -9.99
CA GLY A 272 31.64 -17.85 -9.21
C GLY A 272 30.59 -17.91 -8.09
N ILE A 273 30.94 -17.33 -6.94
CA ILE A 273 30.13 -17.35 -5.71
C ILE A 273 28.72 -16.79 -5.93
N ALA A 274 28.58 -15.71 -6.70
CA ALA A 274 27.28 -15.09 -6.94
C ALA A 274 26.30 -16.05 -7.65
N ALA A 275 26.73 -16.77 -8.68
CA ALA A 275 25.87 -17.69 -9.41
C ALA A 275 25.38 -18.88 -8.55
N LEU A 276 26.16 -19.25 -7.53
CA LEU A 276 25.80 -20.30 -6.58
C LEU A 276 24.85 -19.81 -5.52
N VAL A 277 25.14 -18.64 -4.94
CA VAL A 277 24.29 -18.03 -3.92
C VAL A 277 22.94 -17.65 -4.50
N PHE A 278 22.89 -17.16 -5.74
CA PHE A 278 21.64 -16.83 -6.44
C PHE A 278 21.13 -17.98 -7.32
N GLY A 279 21.38 -19.22 -6.89
CA GLY A 279 20.96 -20.45 -7.57
C GLY A 279 19.50 -20.85 -7.32
N PRO A 280 19.12 -22.10 -7.68
CA PRO A 280 17.76 -22.60 -7.53
C PRO A 280 17.21 -22.54 -6.10
N GLU A 281 18.06 -22.74 -5.09
CA GLU A 281 17.69 -22.73 -3.68
C GLU A 281 17.32 -21.32 -3.22
N PHE A 282 18.04 -20.30 -3.69
CA PHE A 282 17.67 -18.90 -3.53
C PHE A 282 16.30 -18.64 -4.16
N ALA A 283 16.11 -19.03 -5.42
CA ALA A 283 14.87 -18.75 -6.16
C ALA A 283 13.66 -19.40 -5.47
N ARG A 284 13.81 -20.63 -4.98
CA ARG A 284 12.79 -21.34 -4.21
C ARG A 284 12.41 -20.57 -2.95
N ALA A 285 13.38 -20.30 -2.08
CA ALA A 285 13.14 -19.63 -0.80
C ALA A 285 12.61 -18.21 -0.97
N TYR A 286 13.09 -17.49 -1.98
CA TYR A 286 12.59 -16.17 -2.34
C TYR A 286 11.11 -16.23 -2.75
N SER A 287 10.71 -17.22 -3.56
CA SER A 287 9.33 -17.37 -4.03
C SER A 287 8.34 -17.79 -2.92
N GLU A 288 8.82 -18.53 -1.92
CA GLU A 288 7.99 -18.98 -0.78
C GLU A 288 7.49 -17.79 0.06
N VAL A 289 8.32 -16.76 0.25
CA VAL A 289 7.94 -15.54 0.98
C VAL A 289 7.00 -14.66 0.15
N GLY A 290 7.18 -14.59 -1.16
CA GLY A 290 6.34 -13.78 -2.05
C GLY A 290 4.92 -14.34 -2.28
N ASN A 291 4.69 -15.61 -1.92
CA ASN A 291 3.42 -16.31 -2.12
C ASN A 291 2.60 -16.50 -0.82
N GLY A 292 3.12 -16.06 0.34
CA GLY A 292 2.47 -16.19 1.65
C GLY A 292 1.86 -14.88 2.13
#